data_AF-A0A7Y4TJ94-F1
#
_entry.id   AF-A0A7Y4TJ94-F1
#
_cell.length_a   1.000
_cell.length_b   1.000
_cell.length_c   1.000
_cell.angle_alpha   90.00
_cell.angle_beta   90.00
_cell.angle_gamma   90.00
#
_symmetry.space_group_name_H-M   'P 1'
#
loop_
_entity.id
_entity.type
_entity.pdbx_description
1 polymer ?
#
loop_
_entity_poly.entity_id
_entity_poly.type
_entity_poly.pdbx_seq_one_letter_code
_entity_poly.pdbx_strand_id
1 'polypeptide(L)'
;MADEEVVETTVRAAGGSNALTKWLIRIGLLLLAFLLGFVPMWLSNRQLAADLVAREKALHRSRVQNTLTAATIYARRGEYETARQNTSTFFTEIRAEMDKGDAGILSEQERIGLNRVMAERDAVITLLSRNDPAAAERLSNVFVDYAGLVSNK
;
A
#
# COMPACT_ATOMS: atom_id res chain seq x y z
N MET A 1 -59.62 -60.62 -5.43
CA MET A 1 -58.50 -60.63 -6.40
C MET A 1 -58.18 -59.18 -6.75
N ALA A 2 -57.72 -58.39 -5.77
CA ALA A 2 -57.40 -56.96 -5.94
C ALA A 2 -56.59 -56.37 -4.75
N ASP A 3 -55.91 -57.20 -3.94
CA ASP A 3 -55.26 -56.72 -2.70
C ASP A 3 -53.74 -56.97 -2.63
N GLU A 4 -53.12 -57.57 -3.66
CA GLU A 4 -51.67 -57.82 -3.67
C GLU A 4 -50.84 -56.77 -4.42
N GLU A 5 -51.45 -55.88 -5.22
CA GLU A 5 -50.69 -54.96 -6.09
C GLU A 5 -50.26 -53.65 -5.36
N VAL A 6 -50.90 -53.31 -4.24
CA VAL A 6 -50.66 -52.04 -3.54
C VAL A 6 -49.45 -52.12 -2.58
N VAL A 7 -49.02 -53.31 -2.19
CA VAL A 7 -47.94 -53.49 -1.21
C VAL A 7 -46.55 -53.30 -1.84
N GLU A 8 -46.38 -53.57 -3.14
CA GLU A 8 -45.06 -53.44 -3.80
C GLU A 8 -44.63 -51.99 -4.09
N THR A 9 -45.56 -51.03 -4.16
CA THR A 9 -45.22 -49.64 -4.49
C THR A 9 -44.68 -48.84 -3.30
N THR A 10 -44.95 -49.26 -2.06
CA THR A 10 -44.45 -48.56 -0.86
C THR A 10 -43.05 -48.97 -0.44
N VAL A 11 -42.60 -50.19 -0.79
CA VAL A 11 -41.25 -50.68 -0.44
C VAL A 11 -40.15 -50.03 -1.32
N ARG A 12 -40.48 -49.59 -2.54
CA ARG A 12 -39.52 -49.01 -3.48
C ARG A 12 -39.13 -47.55 -3.18
N ALA A 13 -39.88 -46.86 -2.31
CA ALA A 13 -39.65 -45.45 -1.96
C ALA A 13 -38.63 -45.25 -0.82
N ALA A 14 -38.31 -46.28 -0.03
CA ALA A 14 -37.45 -46.15 1.15
C ALA A 14 -35.94 -46.40 0.89
N GLY A 15 -35.57 -46.93 -0.28
CA GLY A 15 -34.17 -47.28 -0.60
C GLY A 15 -33.28 -46.10 -1.04
N GLY A 16 -33.86 -44.94 -1.36
CA GLY A 16 -33.15 -43.81 -1.96
C GLY A 16 -32.53 -42.81 -0.97
N SER A 17 -33.06 -42.70 0.26
CA SER A 17 -32.65 -41.66 1.22
C SER A 17 -31.24 -41.90 1.77
N ASN A 18 -30.93 -43.13 2.16
CA ASN A 18 -29.62 -43.48 2.75
C ASN A 18 -28.45 -43.32 1.76
N ALA A 19 -28.68 -43.57 0.47
CA ALA A 19 -27.66 -43.38 -0.56
C ALA A 19 -27.38 -41.89 -0.81
N LEU A 20 -28.44 -41.07 -0.84
CA LEU A 20 -28.34 -39.61 -0.96
C LEU A 20 -27.68 -38.97 0.26
N THR A 21 -28.04 -39.37 1.48
CA THR A 21 -27.40 -38.88 2.71
C THR A 21 -25.91 -39.24 2.74
N LYS A 22 -25.54 -40.46 2.33
CA LYS A 22 -24.13 -40.88 2.22
C LYS A 22 -23.35 -40.06 1.17
N TRP A 23 -23.98 -39.71 0.06
CA TRP A 23 -23.38 -38.84 -0.96
C TRP A 23 -23.19 -37.40 -0.47
N LEU A 24 -24.18 -36.83 0.21
CA LEU A 24 -24.08 -35.49 0.81
C LEU A 24 -22.97 -35.40 1.86
N ILE A 25 -22.79 -36.43 2.69
CA ILE A 25 -21.69 -36.49 3.66
C ILE A 25 -20.33 -36.49 2.95
N ARG A 26 -20.17 -37.29 1.89
CA ARG A 26 -18.92 -37.33 1.11
C ARG A 26 -18.62 -35.98 0.45
N ILE A 27 -19.64 -35.33 -0.13
CA ILE A 27 -19.51 -33.99 -0.70
C ILE A 27 -19.12 -32.98 0.38
N GLY A 28 -19.77 -33.03 1.55
CA GLY A 28 -19.43 -32.17 2.68
C GLY A 28 -17.98 -32.34 3.14
N LEU A 29 -17.48 -33.59 3.18
CA LEU A 29 -16.11 -33.90 3.57
C LEU A 29 -15.08 -33.41 2.53
N LEU A 30 -15.40 -33.56 1.24
CA LEU A 30 -14.59 -33.02 0.15
C LEU A 30 -14.57 -31.49 0.16
N LEU A 31 -15.71 -30.84 0.39
CA LEU A 31 -15.79 -29.39 0.55
C LEU A 31 -14.99 -28.92 1.76
N LEU A 32 -15.07 -29.62 2.89
CA LEU A 32 -14.31 -29.26 4.09
C LEU A 32 -12.79 -29.36 3.83
N ALA A 33 -12.33 -30.45 3.21
CA ALA A 33 -10.93 -30.60 2.83
C ALA A 33 -10.48 -29.55 1.82
N PHE A 34 -11.34 -29.21 0.84
CA PHE A 34 -11.09 -28.16 -0.12
C PHE A 34 -10.99 -26.78 0.55
N LEU A 35 -11.92 -26.42 1.44
CA LEU A 35 -11.89 -25.16 2.19
C LEU A 35 -10.66 -25.06 3.10
N LEU A 36 -10.25 -26.16 3.74
CA LEU A 36 -9.06 -26.19 4.61
C LEU A 36 -7.77 -25.86 3.84
N GLY A 37 -7.68 -26.20 2.55
CA GLY A 37 -6.56 -25.76 1.70
C GLY A 37 -6.78 -24.37 1.09
N PHE A 38 -7.99 -24.10 0.60
CA PHE A 38 -8.29 -22.92 -0.20
C PHE A 38 -8.36 -21.62 0.62
N VAL A 39 -9.02 -21.64 1.77
CA VAL A 39 -9.19 -20.45 2.62
C VAL A 39 -7.87 -19.87 3.12
N PRO A 40 -6.95 -20.66 3.73
CA PRO A 40 -5.66 -20.13 4.17
C PRO A 40 -4.80 -19.68 2.99
N MET A 41 -4.86 -20.36 1.84
CA MET A 41 -4.12 -19.93 0.64
C MET A 41 -4.64 -18.59 0.09
N TRP A 42 -5.95 -18.39 0.07
CA TRP A 42 -6.56 -17.13 -0.35
C TRP A 42 -6.25 -15.97 0.61
N LEU A 43 -6.28 -16.23 1.93
CA LEU A 43 -5.89 -15.26 2.96
C LEU A 43 -4.41 -14.87 2.83
N SER A 44 -3.51 -15.84 2.71
CA SER A 44 -2.08 -15.58 2.52
C SER A 44 -1.81 -14.73 1.28
N ASN A 45 -2.47 -15.03 0.15
CA ASN A 45 -2.25 -14.25 -1.06
C ASN A 45 -2.71 -12.78 -0.91
N ARG A 46 -3.78 -12.53 -0.14
CA ARG A 46 -4.22 -11.17 0.20
C ARG A 46 -3.26 -10.46 1.15
N GLN A 47 -2.71 -11.19 2.13
CA GLN A 47 -1.71 -10.64 3.05
C GLN A 47 -0.43 -10.27 2.30
N LEU A 48 0.06 -11.11 1.39
CA LEU A 48 1.21 -10.78 0.55
C LEU A 48 0.97 -9.52 -0.30
N ALA A 49 -0.22 -9.37 -0.90
CA ALA A 49 -0.55 -8.17 -1.67
C ALA A 49 -0.57 -6.91 -0.79
N ALA A 50 -1.14 -6.99 0.42
CA ALA A 50 -1.14 -5.87 1.36
C ALA A 50 0.28 -5.52 1.84
N ASP A 51 1.12 -6.53 2.10
CA ASP A 51 2.51 -6.36 2.52
C ASP A 51 3.36 -5.72 1.43
N LEU A 52 3.17 -6.11 0.16
CA LEU A 52 3.85 -5.49 -0.97
C LEU A 52 3.52 -4.00 -1.06
N VAL A 53 2.24 -3.63 -1.00
CA VAL A 53 1.82 -2.22 -1.01
C VAL A 53 2.41 -1.47 0.18
N ALA A 54 2.41 -2.06 1.38
CA ALA A 54 3.00 -1.42 2.56
C ALA A 54 4.52 -1.22 2.42
N ARG A 55 5.24 -2.19 1.86
CA ARG A 55 6.69 -2.12 1.63
C ARG A 55 7.05 -1.11 0.54
N GLU A 56 6.30 -1.06 -0.56
CA GLU A 56 6.50 -0.06 -1.61
C GLU A 56 6.28 1.36 -1.08
N LYS A 57 5.25 1.56 -0.27
CA LYS A 57 5.00 2.84 0.42
C LYS A 57 6.17 3.25 1.31
N ALA A 58 6.70 2.31 2.10
CA ALA A 58 7.85 2.56 2.97
C ALA A 58 9.13 2.87 2.18
N LEU A 59 9.38 2.11 1.11
CA LEU A 59 10.53 2.31 0.22
C LEU A 59 10.46 3.68 -0.45
N HIS A 60 9.30 4.07 -0.97
CA HIS A 60 9.13 5.36 -1.63
C HIS A 60 9.38 6.52 -0.66
N ARG A 61 8.80 6.46 0.55
CA ARG A 61 9.03 7.48 1.59
C ARG A 61 10.50 7.61 1.97
N SER A 62 11.18 6.48 2.15
CA SER A 62 12.63 6.45 2.43
C SER A 62 13.45 7.05 1.29
N ARG A 63 13.12 6.72 0.03
CA ARG A 63 13.80 7.28 -1.14
C ARG A 63 13.67 8.81 -1.19
N VAL A 64 12.47 9.34 -1.04
CA VAL A 64 12.22 10.79 -1.06
C VAL A 64 12.96 11.50 0.08
N GLN A 65 12.95 10.91 1.28
CA GLN A 65 13.69 11.43 2.44
C GLN A 65 15.20 11.41 2.21
N ASN A 66 15.74 10.34 1.63
CA ASN A 66 17.15 10.21 1.29
C ASN A 66 17.57 11.24 0.24
N THR A 67 16.73 11.51 -0.76
CA THR A 67 16.96 12.56 -1.77
C THR A 67 17.10 13.94 -1.12
N LEU A 68 16.19 14.30 -0.20
CA LEU A 68 16.25 15.57 0.52
C LEU A 68 17.46 15.66 1.48
N THR A 69 17.79 14.54 2.14
CA THR A 69 18.96 14.45 3.01
C THR A 69 20.25 14.64 2.19
N ALA A 70 20.36 13.98 1.04
CA ALA A 70 21.47 14.13 0.12
C ALA A 70 21.60 15.58 -0.36
N ALA A 71 20.49 16.23 -0.77
CA ALA A 71 20.48 17.64 -1.15
C ALA A 71 21.05 18.54 -0.04
N THR A 72 20.64 18.30 1.21
CA THR A 72 21.12 19.05 2.39
C THR A 72 22.63 18.85 2.59
N ILE A 73 23.12 17.61 2.49
CA ILE A 73 24.55 17.30 2.63
C ILE A 73 25.36 17.97 1.51
N TYR A 74 24.92 17.88 0.26
CA TYR A 74 25.61 18.49 -0.88
C TYR A 74 25.65 20.02 -0.75
N ALA A 75 24.55 20.65 -0.33
CA ALA A 75 24.51 22.10 -0.09
C ALA A 75 25.52 22.52 1.00
N ARG A 76 25.62 21.75 2.10
CA ARG A 76 26.61 22.00 3.17
C ARG A 76 28.06 21.85 2.71
N ARG A 77 28.30 21.00 1.71
CA ARG A 77 29.63 20.81 1.10
C ARG A 77 29.95 21.86 0.03
N GLY A 78 29.03 22.78 -0.27
CA GLY A 78 29.17 23.75 -1.37
C GLY A 78 28.95 23.15 -2.76
N GLU A 79 28.46 21.91 -2.85
CA GLU A 79 28.12 21.24 -4.11
C GLU A 79 26.69 21.64 -4.55
N TYR A 80 26.50 22.94 -4.81
CA TYR A 80 25.18 23.55 -4.98
C TYR A 80 24.40 23.03 -6.20
N GLU A 81 25.08 22.69 -7.30
CA GLU A 81 24.40 22.15 -8.48
C GLU A 81 23.85 20.74 -8.21
N THR A 82 24.64 19.86 -7.60
CA THR A 82 24.17 18.54 -7.16
C THR A 82 23.04 18.66 -6.14
N ALA A 83 23.15 19.62 -5.22
CA ALA A 83 22.08 19.91 -4.27
C ALA A 83 20.80 20.39 -4.96
N ARG A 84 20.92 21.26 -5.99
CA ARG A 84 19.79 21.77 -6.79
C ARG A 84 19.07 20.64 -7.52
N GLN A 85 19.81 19.72 -8.12
CA GLN A 85 19.24 18.57 -8.81
C GLN A 85 18.46 17.67 -7.85
N ASN A 86 19.06 17.29 -6.71
CA ASN A 86 18.38 16.48 -5.69
C ASN A 86 17.16 17.21 -5.12
N THR A 87 17.26 18.51 -4.87
CA THR A 87 16.14 19.34 -4.41
C THR A 87 15.00 19.35 -5.42
N SER A 88 15.30 19.54 -6.71
CA SER A 88 14.30 19.50 -7.79
C SER A 88 13.63 18.13 -7.88
N THR A 89 14.40 17.05 -7.77
CA THR A 89 13.87 15.68 -7.75
C THR A 89 12.92 15.49 -6.58
N PHE A 90 13.31 15.89 -5.37
CA PHE A 90 12.46 15.83 -4.17
C PHE A 90 11.12 16.54 -4.38
N PHE A 91 11.13 17.80 -4.83
CA PHE A 91 9.91 18.57 -5.05
C PHE A 91 9.03 17.99 -6.17
N THR A 92 9.64 17.40 -7.19
CA THR A 92 8.93 16.72 -8.29
C THR A 92 8.25 15.45 -7.80
N GLU A 93 8.95 14.62 -7.03
CA GLU A 93 8.41 13.39 -6.45
C GLU A 93 7.25 13.69 -5.49
N ILE A 94 7.39 14.68 -4.60
CA ILE A 94 6.31 15.07 -3.69
C ILE A 94 5.10 15.61 -4.44
N ARG A 95 5.29 16.47 -5.44
CA ARG A 95 4.16 16.98 -6.24
C ARG A 95 3.41 15.86 -6.93
N ALA A 96 4.14 14.96 -7.60
CA ALA A 96 3.55 13.80 -8.24
C ALA A 96 2.76 12.92 -7.24
N GLU A 97 3.22 12.83 -6.00
CA GLU A 97 2.53 12.08 -4.95
C GLU A 97 1.29 12.80 -4.41
N MET A 98 1.33 14.12 -4.28
CA MET A 98 0.17 14.93 -3.90
C MET A 98 -0.91 14.90 -4.99
N ASP A 99 -0.53 14.90 -6.26
CA ASP A 99 -1.43 14.87 -7.41
C ASP A 99 -2.18 13.54 -7.55
N LYS A 100 -1.66 12.44 -6.97
CA LYS A 100 -2.35 11.14 -6.94
C LYS A 100 -3.61 11.13 -6.07
N GLY A 101 -3.79 12.14 -5.21
CA GLY A 101 -4.93 12.17 -4.30
C GLY A 101 -4.99 10.88 -3.47
N ASP A 102 -6.19 10.30 -3.34
CA ASP A 102 -6.44 9.17 -2.43
C ASP A 102 -5.86 7.85 -2.93
N ALA A 103 -5.41 7.80 -4.19
CA ALA A 103 -4.64 6.69 -4.73
C ALA A 103 -3.16 6.73 -4.30
N GLY A 104 -2.72 7.83 -3.69
CA GLY A 104 -1.35 8.03 -3.22
C GLY A 104 -1.02 7.33 -1.90
N ILE A 105 0.23 7.51 -1.48
CA ILE A 105 0.79 7.02 -0.23
C ILE A 105 0.60 8.02 0.92
N LEU A 106 0.29 9.28 0.58
CA LEU A 106 0.09 10.39 1.51
C LEU A 106 -1.37 10.45 1.96
N SER A 107 -1.59 10.60 3.26
CA SER A 107 -2.88 10.95 3.84
C SER A 107 -3.29 12.39 3.48
N GLU A 108 -4.56 12.69 3.62
CA GLU A 108 -5.08 14.04 3.37
C GLU A 108 -4.39 15.10 4.27
N GLN A 109 -4.19 14.80 5.56
CA GLN A 109 -3.48 15.71 6.47
C GLN A 109 -2.03 15.94 6.04
N GLU A 110 -1.32 14.88 5.61
CA GLU A 110 0.06 15.00 5.10
C GLU A 110 0.09 15.87 3.83
N ARG A 111 -0.83 15.69 2.88
CA ARG A 111 -0.91 16.53 1.67
C ARG A 111 -1.14 17.99 2.02
N ILE A 112 -2.07 18.27 2.94
CA ILE A 112 -2.36 19.64 3.40
C ILE A 112 -1.12 20.26 4.04
N GLY A 113 -0.43 19.52 4.93
CA GLY A 113 0.79 19.97 5.57
C GLY A 113 1.94 20.21 4.59
N LEU A 114 2.08 19.36 3.57
CA LEU A 114 3.12 19.47 2.56
C LEU A 114 2.99 20.72 1.68
N ASN A 115 1.83 21.37 1.62
CA ASN A 115 1.70 22.67 0.93
C ASN A 115 2.69 23.71 1.46
N ARG A 116 2.96 23.72 2.78
CA ARG A 116 3.98 24.60 3.38
C ARG A 116 5.38 24.25 2.88
N VAL A 117 5.72 22.96 2.84
CA VAL A 117 7.00 22.48 2.32
C VAL A 117 7.14 22.84 0.84
N MET A 118 6.10 22.66 0.03
CA MET A 118 6.09 22.99 -1.39
C MET A 118 6.25 24.49 -1.67
N ALA A 119 5.80 25.36 -0.76
CA ALA A 119 5.98 26.81 -0.88
C ALA A 119 7.46 27.23 -0.82
N GLU A 120 8.32 26.42 -0.21
CA GLU A 120 9.77 26.69 -0.10
C GLU A 120 10.57 26.41 -1.36
N ARG A 121 9.97 25.71 -2.34
CA ARG A 121 10.67 25.22 -3.54
C ARG A 121 11.42 26.33 -4.26
N ASP A 122 10.73 27.40 -4.62
CA ASP A 122 11.30 28.44 -5.48
C ASP A 122 12.38 29.24 -4.74
N ALA A 123 12.19 29.46 -3.43
CA ALA A 123 13.18 30.11 -2.57
C ALA A 123 14.47 29.28 -2.46
N VAL A 124 14.35 27.98 -2.14
CA VAL A 124 15.51 27.09 -2.02
C VAL A 124 16.22 26.92 -3.35
N ILE A 125 15.49 26.69 -4.45
CA ILE A 125 16.10 26.56 -5.79
C ILE A 125 16.84 27.83 -6.18
N THR A 126 16.29 29.01 -5.87
CA THR A 126 16.95 30.30 -6.13
C THR A 126 18.25 30.43 -5.34
N LEU A 127 18.25 30.11 -4.05
CA LEU A 127 19.47 30.15 -3.22
C LEU A 127 20.55 29.20 -3.75
N LEU A 128 20.17 27.96 -4.08
CA LEU A 128 21.08 26.97 -4.66
C LEU A 128 21.63 27.43 -6.01
N SER A 129 20.81 28.03 -6.86
CA SER A 129 21.24 28.52 -8.18
C SER A 129 22.19 29.71 -8.08
N ARG A 130 22.15 30.45 -6.96
CA ARG A 130 23.05 31.56 -6.65
C ARG A 130 24.31 31.13 -5.88
N ASN A 131 24.47 29.84 -5.59
CA ASN A 131 25.53 29.31 -4.73
C ASN A 131 25.54 29.96 -3.33
N ASP A 132 24.36 30.31 -2.81
CA ASP A 132 24.21 31.00 -1.52
C ASP A 132 24.37 30.00 -0.35
N PRO A 133 25.30 30.21 0.59
CA PRO A 133 25.47 29.35 1.76
C PRO A 133 24.20 29.20 2.62
N ALA A 134 23.30 30.20 2.61
CA ALA A 134 22.03 30.13 3.33
C ALA A 134 21.12 29.00 2.82
N ALA A 135 21.35 28.48 1.61
CA ALA A 135 20.60 27.34 1.07
C ALA A 135 20.68 26.10 1.97
N ALA A 136 21.82 25.84 2.59
CA ALA A 136 22.03 24.67 3.43
C ALA A 136 21.16 24.70 4.70
N GLU A 137 21.06 25.87 5.34
CA GLU A 137 20.21 26.08 6.50
C GLU A 137 18.72 26.01 6.10
N ARG A 138 18.36 26.61 4.97
CA ARG A 138 16.98 26.55 4.47
C ARG A 138 16.55 25.12 4.13
N LEU A 139 17.41 24.33 3.49
CA LEU A 139 17.17 22.91 3.22
C LEU A 139 17.03 22.08 4.49
N SER A 140 17.81 22.38 5.52
CA SER A 140 17.70 21.70 6.82
C SER A 140 16.34 21.95 7.47
N ASN A 141 15.82 23.19 7.39
CA ASN A 141 14.47 23.51 7.86
C ASN A 141 13.39 22.78 7.04
N VAL A 142 13.51 22.75 5.71
CA VAL A 142 12.63 21.98 4.83
C VAL A 142 12.63 20.48 5.18
N PHE A 143 13.80 19.93 5.51
CA PHE A 143 13.93 18.55 5.98
C PHE A 143 13.20 18.29 7.29
N VAL A 144 13.37 19.17 8.29
CA VAL A 144 12.70 19.04 9.58
C VAL A 144 11.18 19.14 9.42
N ASP A 145 10.70 20.10 8.63
CA ASP A 145 9.27 20.26 8.36
C ASP A 145 8.69 19.03 7.66
N TYR A 146 9.37 18.51 6.63
CA TYR A 146 8.97 17.29 5.93
C TYR A 146 8.97 16.07 6.87
N ALA A 147 10.03 15.87 7.65
CA ALA A 147 10.14 14.75 8.58
C ALA A 147 9.07 14.82 9.68
N GLY A 148 8.77 16.01 10.19
CA GLY A 148 7.70 16.22 11.16
C GLY A 148 6.31 15.85 10.62
N LEU A 149 6.05 16.11 9.34
CA LEU A 149 4.79 15.73 8.69
C LEU A 149 4.68 14.21 8.47
N VAL A 150 5.77 13.57 8.06
CA VAL A 150 5.77 12.15 7.66
C VAL A 150 5.99 11.19 8.84
N SER A 151 6.60 11.67 9.93
CA SER A 151 6.88 10.87 11.13
C SER A 151 5.72 10.85 12.14
N ASN A 152 4.75 11.76 12.03
CA ASN A 152 3.63 11.84 12.97
C ASN A 152 2.61 10.73 12.66
N LYS A 153 2.84 9.54 13.22
CA LYS A 153 1.93 8.39 13.25
C LYS A 153 1.69 7.96 14.69
#